data_AF-A0A0S8CHI1-F1
#
_entry.id   AF-A0A0S8CHI1-F1
#
_cell.length_a   1.000
_cell.length_b   1.000
_cell.length_c   1.000
_cell.angle_alpha   90.00
_cell.angle_beta   90.00
_cell.angle_gamma   90.00
#
_symmetry.space_group_name_H-M   'P 1'
#
loop_
_entity.id
_entity.type
_entity.pdbx_description
1 polymer ?
#
loop_
_entity_poly.entity_id
_entity_poly.type
_entity_poly.pdbx_seq_one_letter_code
_entity_poly.pdbx_strand_id
1 'polypeptide(L)' 'AFKVAEDMAQAFGYLNALLIHNQLRQAEDGVIPDNFINPDILTNLERKTLKESFQLIARLYEDIEGNYWSGKILP' A
#
# COMPACT_ATOMS: atom_id res chain seq x y z
N ALA A 1 17.02 1.19 -11.19
CA ALA A 1 17.09 0.54 -9.87
C ALA A 1 16.45 1.40 -8.78
N PHE A 2 16.96 2.59 -8.47
CA PHE A 2 16.51 3.39 -7.31
C PHE A 2 15.06 3.91 -7.34
N LYS A 3 14.54 4.34 -8.50
CA LYS A 3 13.21 4.96 -8.57
C LYS A 3 12.06 4.04 -8.12
N VAL A 4 12.07 2.78 -8.56
CA VAL A 4 11.00 1.82 -8.18
C VAL A 4 11.02 1.57 -6.67
N ALA A 5 12.21 1.47 -6.07
CA ALA A 5 12.35 1.30 -4.63
C ALA A 5 11.86 2.54 -3.85
N GLU A 6 12.12 3.75 -4.36
CA GLU A 6 11.60 5.00 -3.78
C GLU A 6 10.08 5.11 -3.88
N ASP A 7 9.52 4.86 -5.07
CA ASP A 7 8.07 4.86 -5.31
C ASP A 7 7.38 3.84 -4.38
N MET A 8 8.00 2.68 -4.16
CA MET A 8 7.52 1.67 -3.22
C MET A 8 7.58 2.15 -1.77
N ALA A 9 8.70 2.72 -1.34
CA ALA A 9 8.83 3.22 0.03
C ALA A 9 7.76 4.29 0.32
N GLN A 10 7.45 5.14 -0.65
CA GLN A 10 6.38 6.13 -0.57
C GLN A 10 5.00 5.47 -0.49
N ALA A 11 4.69 4.52 -1.37
CA ALA A 11 3.42 3.80 -1.36
C ALA A 11 3.19 3.06 -0.04
N PHE A 12 4.19 2.31 0.45
CA PHE A 12 4.11 1.63 1.75
C PHE A 12 3.98 2.61 2.91
N GLY A 13 4.73 3.73 2.88
CA GLY A 13 4.62 4.78 3.88
C GLY A 13 3.21 5.36 3.95
N TYR A 14 2.61 5.64 2.80
CA TYR A 14 1.23 6.12 2.71
C TYR A 14 0.22 5.11 3.25
N LEU A 15 0.30 3.84 2.84
CA LEU A 15 -0.60 2.78 3.30
C LEU A 15 -0.53 2.57 4.81
N ASN A 16 0.68 2.54 5.37
CA ASN A 16 0.88 2.37 6.81
C ASN A 16 0.35 3.58 7.59
N ALA A 17 0.56 4.80 7.11
CA ALA A 17 0.02 6.00 7.75
C ALA A 17 -1.51 5.96 7.77
N LEU A 18 -2.15 5.61 6.64
CA LEU A 18 -3.60 5.49 6.55
C LEU A 18 -4.14 4.44 7.51
N LEU A 19 -3.44 3.29 7.60
CA LEU A 19 -3.82 2.21 8.50
C LEU A 19 -3.68 2.59 9.97
N ILE A 20 -2.57 3.22 10.37
CA ILE A 20 -2.34 3.68 11.74
C ILE A 20 -3.41 4.69 12.16
N HIS A 21 -3.76 5.64 11.29
CA HIS A 21 -4.84 6.59 11.58
C HIS A 21 -6.20 5.91 11.76
N ASN A 22 -6.51 4.89 10.95
CA ASN A 22 -7.74 4.12 11.10
C ASN A 22 -7.77 3.31 12.40
N GLN A 23 -6.68 2.63 12.72
CA GLN A 23 -6.54 1.81 13.92
C GLN A 23 -6.55 2.64 15.20
N LEU A 24 -5.96 3.85 15.17
CA LEU A 24 -6.04 4.79 16.28
C LEU A 24 -7.48 5.19 16.55
N ARG A 25 -8.25 5.54 15.50
CA ARG A 25 -9.68 5.85 15.63
C ARG A 25 -10.48 4.68 16.20
N GLN A 26 -10.24 3.46 15.69
CA GLN A 26 -10.88 2.24 16.22
C GLN A 26 -10.58 2.05 17.71
N ALA A 27 -9.32 2.23 18.12
CA ALA A 27 -8.92 2.12 19.52
C ALA A 27 -9.57 3.19 20.41
N GLU A 28 -9.67 4.44 19.92
CA GLU A 28 -10.37 5.55 20.59
C GLU A 28 -11.87 5.27 20.77
N ASP A 29 -12.48 4.57 19.80
CA ASP A 29 -13.88 4.14 19.83
C ASP A 29 -14.10 2.84 20.64
N GLY A 30 -13.06 2.27 21.24
CA GLY A 30 -13.12 1.01 22.01
C GLY A 30 -13.29 -0.24 21.15
N VAL A 31 -13.06 -0.15 19.84
CA VAL A 31 -13.07 -1.25 18.88
C VAL A 31 -11.69 -1.90 18.83
N ILE A 32 -11.62 -3.23 18.67
CA ILE A 32 -10.36 -3.94 18.44
C ILE A 32 -9.81 -3.51 17.06
N PRO A 33 -8.60 -2.93 17.00
CA PRO A 33 -8.06 -2.46 15.73
C PRO A 33 -7.90 -3.59 14.71
N ASP A 34 -8.25 -3.33 13.45
CA ASP A 34 -8.10 -4.25 12.33
C ASP A 34 -7.40 -3.59 11.12
N ASN A 35 -7.23 -4.36 10.04
CA ASN A 35 -6.61 -3.87 8.81
C ASN A 35 -7.63 -3.40 7.76
N PHE A 36 -8.90 -3.26 8.12
CA PHE A 36 -9.95 -2.87 7.20
C PHE A 36 -10.17 -1.36 7.25
N ILE A 37 -9.99 -0.71 6.10
CA ILE A 37 -10.29 0.70 5.91
C ILE A 37 -11.53 0.78 5.02
N ASN A 38 -12.63 1.29 5.57
CA ASN A 38 -13.82 1.54 4.77
C ASN A 38 -13.50 2.65 3.75
N PRO A 39 -13.55 2.41 2.44
CA PRO A 39 -13.22 3.43 1.44
C PRO A 39 -14.11 4.67 1.55
N ASP A 40 -15.35 4.55 2.03
CA ASP A 40 -16.32 5.64 2.08
C ASP A 40 -15.95 6.74 3.08
N ILE A 41 -15.05 6.45 4.04
CA ILE A 41 -14.55 7.46 4.97
C ILE A 41 -13.37 8.27 4.40
N LEU A 42 -12.86 7.88 3.23
CA LEU A 42 -11.72 8.53 2.58
C LEU A 42 -12.17 9.67 1.67
N THR A 43 -11.39 10.75 1.70
CA THR A 43 -11.50 11.82 0.70
C THR A 43 -11.22 11.29 -0.71
N ASN A 44 -11.65 12.04 -1.73
CA ASN A 44 -11.38 11.68 -3.12
C ASN A 44 -9.87 11.57 -3.42
N LEU A 45 -9.05 12.42 -2.78
CA LEU A 45 -7.60 12.37 -2.93
C LEU A 45 -7.04 11.11 -2.30
N GLU A 46 -7.40 10.80 -1.05
CA GLU A 46 -6.93 9.58 -0.37
C GLU A 46 -7.34 8.31 -1.11
N ARG A 47 -8.60 8.26 -1.58
CA ARG A 47 -9.08 7.12 -2.37
C ARG A 47 -8.28 6.92 -3.66
N LYS A 48 -7.93 8.03 -4.32
CA LYS A 48 -7.09 8.00 -5.52
C LYS A 48 -5.66 7.54 -5.19
N THR A 49 -5.03 8.11 -4.16
CA THR A 49 -3.68 7.75 -3.72
C THR A 49 -3.60 6.29 -3.25
N LEU A 50 -4.63 5.81 -2.55
CA LEU A 50 -4.76 4.41 -2.12
C LEU A 50 -4.79 3.46 -3.32
N LYS A 51 -5.62 3.78 -4.33
CA LYS A 51 -5.70 3.00 -5.57
C LYS A 51 -4.37 3.00 -6.32
N GLU A 52 -3.71 4.14 -6.45
CA GLU A 52 -2.41 4.26 -7.12
C GLU A 52 -1.32 3.47 -6.38
N SER A 53 -1.33 3.50 -5.04
CA SER A 53 -0.40 2.73 -4.20
C SER A 53 -0.56 1.22 -4.41
N PHE A 54 -1.81 0.71 -4.43
CA PHE A 54 -2.06 -0.70 -4.71
C PHE A 54 -1.65 -1.10 -6.13
N GLN A 55 -1.89 -0.24 -7.13
CA GLN A 55 -1.49 -0.51 -8.50
C GLN A 55 0.03 -0.57 -8.66
N LEU A 56 0.78 0.28 -7.94
CA LEU A 56 2.24 0.23 -7.93
C LEU A 56 2.74 -1.10 -7.36
N ILE A 57 2.17 -1.52 -6.21
CA ILE A 57 2.54 -2.78 -5.54
C ILE A 57 2.19 -3.98 -6.44
N ALA A 58 1.02 -3.98 -7.09
CA ALA A 58 0.62 -5.06 -7.99
C ALA A 58 1.59 -5.22 -9.18
N ARG A 59 1.97 -4.12 -9.83
CA ARG A 59 2.95 -4.13 -10.94
C ARG A 59 4.30 -4.69 -10.50
N LEU A 60 4.74 -4.34 -9.29
CA LEU A 60 5.96 -4.92 -8.76
C LEU A 60 5.81 -6.43 -8.56
N TYR A 61 4.70 -6.91 -8.00
CA TYR A 61 4.50 -8.35 -7.86
C TYR A 61 4.55 -9.06 -9.21
N GLU A 62 3.94 -8.47 -10.25
CA GLU A 62 4.04 -8.97 -11.63
C GLU A 62 5.49 -9.00 -12.13
N ASP A 63 6.28 -7.95 -11.86
CA ASP A 63 7.70 -7.89 -12.23
C ASP A 63 8.54 -8.93 -11.47
N ILE A 64 8.34 -9.07 -10.16
CA ILE A 64 9.02 -10.07 -9.32
C ILE A 64 8.67 -11.47 -9.82
N GLU A 65 7.39 -11.73 -10.05
CA GLU A 65 6.88 -13.01 -10.52
C GLU A 65 7.45 -13.35 -11.90
N GLY A 66 7.41 -12.41 -12.84
CA GLY A 66 7.98 -12.59 -14.18
C GLY A 66 9.49 -12.86 -14.16
N ASN A 67 10.24 -12.19 -13.28
CA ASN A 67 11.68 -12.43 -13.13
C ASN A 67 11.96 -13.78 -12.45
N TYR A 68 11.18 -14.16 -11.44
CA TYR A 68 11.27 -15.45 -10.79
C TYR A 68 11.02 -16.61 -11.77
N TRP A 69 9.92 -16.57 -12.53
CA TRP A 69 9.59 -17.62 -13.50
C TRP A 69 10.54 -17.68 -14.69
N SER A 70 11.17 -16.57 -15.07
CA SER A 70 12.15 -16.53 -16.17
C SER A 70 13.58 -16.91 -15.74
N GLY A 71 13.82 -17.19 -14.45
CA GLY A 71 15.15 -17.49 -13.91
C GLY A 71 16.13 -16.32 -13.96
N LYS A 72 15.64 -15.10 -14.22
CA LYS A 72 16.44 -13.88 -14.17
C LYS A 72 16.52 -13.42 -12.71
N ILE A 73 17.70 -13.53 -12.11
CA ILE A 73 17.96 -12.88 -10.83
C ILE A 73 17.86 -11.37 -11.07
N LEU A 74 16.98 -10.68 -10.34
CA LEU A 74 16.89 -9.22 -10.32
C LEU A 74 18.31 -8.65 -10.10
N PRO A 75 18.83 -7.77 -10.97
CA PRO A 75 20.11 -7.12 -10.76
C PRO A 75 20.09 -6.15 -9.57
#